data_AF-A0A971M7N8-F1
#
_entry.id   AF-A0A971M7N8-F1
#
_cell.length_a   1.000
_cell.length_b   1.000
_cell.length_c   1.000
_cell.angle_alpha   90.00
_cell.angle_beta   90.00
_cell.angle_gamma   90.00
#
_symmetry.space_group_name_H-M   'P 1'
#
loop_
_entity.id
_entity.type
_entity.pdbx_description
1 polymer ?
#
loop_
_entity_poly.entity_id
_entity_poly.type
_entity_poly.pdbx_seq_one_letter_code
_entity_poly.pdbx_strand_id
1 'polypeptide(L)'
;MTEALFYEKLEGTKVHCSLCRHHCHIAEGKRGLCGVRENKNGVLYTLVYGLPCSFHVDPIEKKPLFHFFPGSRAFSIATAGCNFRCRHCQNHEISQMPRDEGHIPGQKMSPAEVVERAEKAGCKSISYTYTEPTIFYEYALDTAKLAKEKGMYNNFVTNGYIEEEPLKTIRHYLDGANIDLKSFNRDFYRKVCGAELQGVIDTIKTYKALGIWIELTTLVIPGHNDSDDEFRAIAQFIKNDLGVETPWHVSAFFPAYKLLDAPRTPEKTLKSAREIGLAEGLRYVYEGNVPGAGENTSCWCCGKTVVKRYGYTISEYSIKDGACTFCNAAIDGVGM
;
A
#
# COMPACT_ATOMS: atom_id res chain seq x y z
N MET A 1 -11.64 11.63 20.13
CA MET A 1 -11.37 12.62 19.07
C MET A 1 -9.97 13.13 19.31
N THR A 2 -9.11 13.05 18.31
CA THR A 2 -7.70 13.44 18.39
C THR A 2 -7.47 14.55 17.38
N GLU A 3 -6.79 15.63 17.77
CA GLU A 3 -6.44 16.68 16.82
C GLU A 3 -5.56 16.09 15.71
N ALA A 4 -5.89 16.42 14.47
CA ALA A 4 -5.17 15.91 13.30
C ALA A 4 -3.87 16.70 13.11
N LEU A 5 -2.86 16.04 12.57
CA LEU A 5 -1.63 16.64 12.08
C LEU A 5 -1.79 17.08 10.61
N PHE A 6 -0.88 17.96 10.19
CA PHE A 6 -0.75 18.46 8.81
C PHE A 6 -2.00 19.19 8.32
N TYR A 7 -2.33 20.25 9.06
CA TYR A 7 -3.31 21.23 8.63
C TYR A 7 -2.92 22.62 9.11
N GLU A 8 -3.44 23.64 8.44
CA GLU A 8 -3.35 25.03 8.87
C GLU A 8 -4.74 25.64 9.02
N LYS A 9 -4.85 26.60 9.93
CA LYS A 9 -6.06 27.39 10.12
C LYS A 9 -6.09 28.48 9.06
N LEU A 10 -7.24 28.61 8.40
CA LEU A 10 -7.50 29.68 7.44
C LEU A 10 -8.37 30.76 8.08
N GLU A 11 -8.72 31.78 7.30
CA GLU A 11 -9.63 32.84 7.74
C GLU A 11 -10.99 32.28 8.22
N GLY A 12 -11.47 32.84 9.33
CA GLY A 12 -12.67 32.35 10.02
C GLY A 12 -12.41 31.02 10.73
N THR A 13 -13.26 30.02 10.47
CA THR A 13 -13.16 28.67 11.05
C THR A 13 -12.78 27.62 10.01
N LYS A 14 -12.36 28.01 8.80
CA LYS A 14 -11.94 27.04 7.77
C LYS A 14 -10.54 26.50 8.07
N VAL A 15 -10.26 25.30 7.59
CA VAL A 15 -8.92 24.69 7.66
C VAL A 15 -8.47 24.17 6.30
N HIS A 16 -7.17 24.19 6.05
CA HIS A 16 -6.55 23.55 4.89
C HIS A 16 -5.75 22.33 5.37
N CYS A 17 -6.16 21.14 4.93
CA CYS A 17 -5.48 19.89 5.28
C CYS A 17 -4.46 19.51 4.19
N SER A 18 -3.20 19.39 4.60
CA SER A 18 -2.04 19.08 3.75
C SER A 18 -1.47 17.67 4.00
N LEU A 19 -2.25 16.77 4.61
CA LEU A 19 -1.84 15.39 4.87
C LEU A 19 -1.59 14.57 3.59
N CYS A 20 -2.44 14.78 2.59
CA CYS A 20 -2.41 14.05 1.33
C CYS A 20 -2.60 15.05 0.20
N ARG A 21 -2.26 14.64 -1.02
CA ARG A 21 -2.23 15.48 -2.22
C ARG A 21 -3.59 15.99 -2.72
N HIS A 22 -4.65 15.85 -1.91
CA HIS A 22 -5.94 16.47 -2.18
C HIS A 22 -6.08 17.90 -1.66
N HIS A 23 -5.25 18.34 -0.71
CA HIS A 23 -5.25 19.72 -0.20
C HIS A 23 -6.65 20.23 0.18
N CYS A 24 -7.38 19.43 0.95
CA CYS A 24 -8.79 19.71 1.24
C CYS A 24 -8.94 21.02 2.03
N HIS A 25 -9.80 21.91 1.54
CA HIS A 25 -10.27 23.07 2.28
C HIS A 25 -11.59 22.72 2.96
N ILE A 26 -11.59 22.62 4.29
CA ILE A 26 -12.68 22.04 5.06
C ILE A 26 -13.36 23.14 5.87
N ALA A 27 -14.63 23.43 5.55
CA ALA A 27 -15.44 24.38 6.31
C ALA A 27 -15.87 23.81 7.68
N GLU A 28 -16.32 24.69 8.57
CA GLU A 28 -16.86 24.31 9.89
C GLU A 28 -17.92 23.22 9.78
N GLY A 29 -17.82 22.19 10.64
CA GLY A 29 -18.75 21.07 10.67
C GLY A 29 -18.71 20.18 9.43
N LYS A 30 -17.75 20.37 8.52
CA LYS A 30 -17.56 19.53 7.33
C LYS A 30 -16.38 18.57 7.50
N ARG A 31 -16.35 17.57 6.63
CA ARG A 31 -15.30 16.55 6.56
C ARG A 31 -14.50 16.68 5.28
N GLY A 32 -13.22 16.33 5.35
CA GLY A 32 -12.36 16.19 4.17
C GLY A 32 -12.81 15.05 3.26
N LEU A 33 -12.17 14.93 2.10
CA LEU A 33 -12.50 13.88 1.14
C LEU A 33 -12.40 12.49 1.77
N CYS A 34 -11.52 12.21 2.73
CA CYS A 34 -11.45 10.88 3.35
C CYS A 34 -12.70 10.46 4.16
N GLY A 35 -13.60 11.40 4.48
CA GLY A 35 -14.80 11.13 5.27
C GLY A 35 -14.56 10.99 6.79
N VAL A 36 -13.31 11.06 7.25
CA VAL A 36 -12.94 10.80 8.66
C VAL A 36 -12.08 11.87 9.32
N ARG A 37 -11.83 12.98 8.61
CA ARG A 37 -11.21 14.19 9.18
C ARG A 37 -12.23 15.31 9.16
N GLU A 38 -12.57 15.83 10.34
CA GLU A 38 -13.69 16.75 10.55
C GLU A 38 -13.19 18.04 11.20
N ASN A 39 -13.59 19.18 10.64
CA ASN A 39 -13.27 20.48 11.19
C ASN A 39 -14.32 20.89 12.24
N LYS A 40 -13.87 21.21 13.45
CA LYS A 40 -14.70 21.71 14.55
C LYS A 40 -14.06 22.96 15.14
N ASN A 41 -14.75 24.08 15.03
CA ASN A 41 -14.33 25.42 15.46
C ASN A 41 -12.92 25.79 14.99
N GLY A 42 -12.59 25.49 13.72
CA GLY A 42 -11.26 25.77 13.15
C GLY A 42 -10.14 24.85 13.63
N VAL A 43 -10.47 23.71 14.25
CA VAL A 43 -9.52 22.66 14.63
C VAL A 43 -9.90 21.39 13.86
N LEU A 44 -8.93 20.82 13.12
CA LEU A 44 -9.16 19.58 12.39
C LEU A 44 -8.96 18.39 13.33
N TYR A 45 -9.94 17.49 13.38
CA TYR A 45 -9.87 16.26 14.18
C TYR A 45 -9.91 15.03 13.29
N THR A 46 -9.14 14.01 13.65
CA THR A 46 -9.35 12.65 13.14
C THR A 46 -10.43 11.95 13.97
N LEU A 47 -11.36 11.31 13.28
CA LEU A 47 -12.48 10.57 13.87
C LEU A 47 -12.17 9.09 14.10
N VAL A 48 -11.00 8.62 13.66
CA VAL A 48 -10.66 7.19 13.60
C VAL A 48 -9.44 6.80 14.44
N TYR A 49 -8.89 7.72 15.22
CA TYR A 49 -7.76 7.42 16.11
C TYR A 49 -8.16 6.37 17.16
N GLY A 50 -7.42 5.26 17.23
CA GLY A 50 -7.69 4.17 18.16
C GLY A 50 -8.97 3.38 17.88
N LEU A 51 -9.49 3.46 16.65
CA LEU A 51 -10.74 2.82 16.22
C LEU A 51 -10.51 1.93 14.97
N PRO A 52 -9.63 0.92 15.01
CA PRO A 52 -9.54 -0.03 13.92
C PRO A 52 -10.88 -0.74 13.69
N CYS A 53 -11.25 -0.89 12.43
CA CYS A 53 -12.45 -1.59 11.98
C CYS A 53 -12.14 -2.98 11.40
N SER A 54 -10.87 -3.26 11.09
CA SER A 54 -10.36 -4.57 10.69
C SER A 54 -8.95 -4.77 11.24
N PHE A 55 -8.67 -5.96 11.76
CA PHE A 55 -7.34 -6.36 12.18
C PHE A 55 -7.16 -7.88 12.12
N HIS A 56 -6.03 -8.33 11.56
CA HIS A 56 -5.73 -9.74 11.35
C HIS A 56 -4.22 -10.00 11.43
N VAL A 57 -3.83 -11.22 11.78
CA VAL A 57 -2.44 -11.65 11.58
C VAL A 57 -2.35 -12.31 10.22
N ASP A 58 -1.60 -11.72 9.30
CA ASP A 58 -1.44 -12.20 7.94
C ASP A 58 0.03 -12.52 7.63
N PRO A 59 0.30 -13.42 6.67
CA PRO A 59 1.62 -13.53 6.08
C PRO A 59 1.98 -12.23 5.33
N ILE A 60 3.25 -11.85 5.34
CA ILE A 60 3.72 -10.62 4.67
C ILE A 60 3.49 -10.68 3.14
N GLU A 61 3.49 -11.88 2.57
CA GLU A 61 3.16 -12.14 1.16
C GLU A 61 1.77 -11.64 0.78
N LYS A 62 0.81 -11.60 1.71
CA LYS A 62 -0.54 -11.08 1.46
C LYS A 62 -0.56 -9.54 1.36
N LYS A 63 0.51 -8.85 1.75
CA LYS A 63 0.69 -7.39 1.67
C LYS A 63 1.43 -6.97 0.39
N PRO A 64 1.37 -7.81 -0.65
CA PRO A 64 2.38 -7.99 -1.70
C PRO A 64 3.78 -7.44 -1.39
N LEU A 65 4.38 -7.93 -0.30
CA LEU A 65 5.73 -7.58 0.12
C LEU A 65 6.61 -8.83 0.09
N PHE A 66 7.02 -9.25 -1.11
CA PHE A 66 7.75 -10.50 -1.33
C PHE A 66 9.25 -10.40 -1.02
N HIS A 67 9.75 -9.18 -0.87
CA HIS A 67 11.15 -8.84 -0.60
C HIS A 67 11.29 -8.05 0.71
N PHE A 68 10.36 -8.22 1.65
CA PHE A 68 10.39 -7.60 2.96
C PHE A 68 10.07 -8.64 4.03
N PHE A 69 11.10 -9.21 4.64
CA PHE A 69 11.03 -10.33 5.59
C PHE A 69 10.16 -11.51 5.09
N PRO A 70 10.49 -12.14 3.95
CA PRO A 70 9.67 -13.19 3.37
C PRO A 70 9.40 -14.33 4.36
N GLY A 71 8.18 -14.83 4.38
CA GLY A 71 7.71 -15.88 5.30
C GLY A 71 7.37 -15.39 6.71
N SER A 72 7.58 -14.11 7.01
CA SER A 72 7.19 -13.52 8.30
C SER A 72 5.70 -13.21 8.37
N ARG A 73 5.22 -12.97 9.60
CA ARG A 73 3.85 -12.56 9.89
C ARG A 73 3.79 -11.07 10.20
N ALA A 74 2.73 -10.41 9.76
CA ALA A 74 2.43 -9.02 10.04
C ALA A 74 1.08 -8.88 10.75
N PHE A 75 1.04 -8.05 11.80
CA PHE A 75 -0.22 -7.63 12.40
C PHE A 75 -0.82 -6.54 11.53
N SER A 76 -1.84 -6.89 10.75
CA SER A 76 -2.49 -6.01 9.79
C SER A 76 -3.63 -5.25 10.45
N ILE A 77 -3.69 -3.93 10.28
CA ILE A 77 -4.75 -3.08 10.82
C ILE A 77 -5.27 -2.06 9.80
N ALA A 78 -6.54 -1.69 9.94
CA ALA A 78 -7.17 -0.63 9.18
C ALA A 78 -8.25 0.10 9.98
N THR A 79 -8.41 1.39 9.71
CA THR A 79 -9.57 2.16 10.17
C THR A 79 -10.46 2.53 8.98
N ALA A 80 -11.65 3.05 9.28
CA ALA A 80 -12.60 3.43 8.25
C ALA A 80 -12.12 4.66 7.44
N GLY A 81 -12.54 4.74 6.18
CA GLY A 81 -12.30 5.88 5.28
C GLY A 81 -11.15 5.65 4.30
N CYS A 82 -11.13 6.44 3.23
CA CYS A 82 -10.06 6.44 2.24
C CYS A 82 -10.10 7.76 1.47
N ASN A 83 -8.94 8.30 1.12
CA ASN A 83 -8.84 9.51 0.32
C ASN A 83 -9.15 9.26 -1.18
N PHE A 84 -9.09 8.03 -1.66
CA PHE A 84 -9.52 7.64 -3.01
C PHE A 84 -11.00 7.21 -3.05
N ARG A 85 -11.57 7.18 -4.26
CA ARG A 85 -12.94 6.74 -4.57
C ARG A 85 -12.95 5.63 -5.64
N CYS A 86 -12.00 4.70 -5.54
CA CYS A 86 -11.84 3.60 -6.49
C CYS A 86 -13.17 2.87 -6.74
N ARG A 87 -13.66 2.90 -7.98
CA ARG A 87 -14.89 2.18 -8.37
C ARG A 87 -14.79 0.67 -8.20
N HIS A 88 -13.58 0.12 -8.18
CA HIS A 88 -13.27 -1.30 -8.04
C HIS A 88 -12.88 -1.70 -6.60
N CYS A 89 -13.09 -0.84 -5.59
CA CYS A 89 -12.60 -1.08 -4.25
C CYS A 89 -13.18 -2.36 -3.61
N GLN A 90 -12.31 -3.33 -3.31
CA GLN A 90 -12.70 -4.59 -2.67
C GLN A 90 -13.03 -4.41 -1.18
N ASN A 91 -12.52 -3.35 -0.54
CA ASN A 91 -12.79 -3.01 0.85
C ASN A 91 -13.73 -1.79 0.96
N HIS A 92 -14.67 -1.61 0.02
CA HIS A 92 -15.55 -0.43 -0.03
C HIS A 92 -16.41 -0.27 1.24
N GLU A 93 -16.82 -1.39 1.86
CA GLU A 93 -17.61 -1.42 3.11
C GLU A 93 -16.90 -0.74 4.30
N ILE A 94 -15.57 -0.64 4.28
CA ILE A 94 -14.83 0.09 5.33
C ILE A 94 -14.15 1.36 4.82
N SER A 95 -13.75 1.40 3.54
CA SER A 95 -13.06 2.56 2.95
C SER A 95 -14.01 3.66 2.49
N GLN A 96 -15.20 3.32 1.97
CA GLN A 96 -16.15 4.28 1.40
C GLN A 96 -17.35 4.56 2.33
N MET A 97 -17.66 3.66 3.26
CA MET A 97 -18.78 3.79 4.20
C MET A 97 -18.87 5.13 4.94
N PRO A 98 -17.76 5.75 5.45
CA PRO A 98 -17.85 7.09 6.05
C PRO A 98 -18.41 8.18 5.13
N ARG A 99 -18.23 8.01 3.81
CA ARG A 99 -18.75 8.92 2.79
C ARG A 99 -20.15 8.51 2.32
N ASP A 100 -20.33 7.23 2.00
CA ASP A 100 -21.53 6.72 1.35
C ASP A 100 -22.71 6.64 2.34
N GLU A 101 -22.43 6.37 3.62
CA GLU A 101 -23.45 6.15 4.66
C GLU A 101 -23.31 7.11 5.85
N GLY A 102 -22.21 7.87 5.94
CA GLY A 102 -21.93 8.75 7.08
C GLY A 102 -21.51 8.00 8.36
N HIS A 103 -21.42 6.67 8.31
CA HIS A 103 -21.06 5.81 9.43
C HIS A 103 -19.54 5.58 9.53
N ILE A 104 -18.99 5.65 10.73
CA ILE A 104 -17.57 5.40 11.01
C ILE A 104 -17.49 4.20 11.96
N PRO A 105 -17.26 2.98 11.45
CA PRO A 105 -17.11 1.80 12.28
C PRO A 105 -15.74 1.78 12.97
N GLY A 106 -15.64 1.03 14.07
CA GLY A 106 -14.37 0.75 14.73
C GLY A 106 -14.54 0.23 16.15
N GLN A 107 -13.56 -0.52 16.61
CA GLN A 107 -13.46 -0.98 17.99
C GLN A 107 -12.28 -0.29 18.67
N LYS A 108 -12.42 0.04 19.95
CA LYS A 108 -11.34 0.68 20.70
C LYS A 108 -10.13 -0.24 20.76
N MET A 109 -9.00 0.24 20.29
CA MET A 109 -7.70 -0.40 20.42
C MET A 109 -6.62 0.68 20.37
N SER A 110 -5.96 0.93 21.49
CA SER A 110 -4.87 1.88 21.60
C SER A 110 -3.63 1.43 20.80
N PRO A 111 -2.72 2.35 20.42
CA PRO A 111 -1.44 1.99 19.82
C PRO A 111 -0.66 0.92 20.60
N ALA A 112 -0.64 1.03 21.93
CA ALA A 112 0.05 0.07 22.80
C ALA A 112 -0.57 -1.33 22.73
N GLU A 113 -1.91 -1.44 22.72
CA GLU A 113 -2.61 -2.72 22.57
C GLU A 113 -2.34 -3.36 21.20
N VAL A 114 -2.20 -2.57 20.12
CA VAL A 114 -1.81 -3.09 18.80
C VAL A 114 -0.44 -3.77 18.89
N VAL A 115 0.55 -3.06 19.44
CA VAL A 115 1.92 -3.57 19.55
C VAL A 115 1.98 -4.79 20.46
N GLU A 116 1.28 -4.79 21.59
CA GLU A 116 1.19 -5.93 22.50
C GLU A 116 0.59 -7.16 21.81
N ARG A 117 -0.49 -6.98 21.03
CA ARG A 117 -1.11 -8.07 20.26
C ARG A 117 -0.20 -8.59 19.16
N ALA A 118 0.51 -7.70 18.47
CA ALA A 118 1.50 -8.08 17.46
C ALA A 118 2.64 -8.92 18.07
N GLU A 119 3.13 -8.52 19.25
CA GLU A 119 4.19 -9.21 20.00
C GLU A 119 3.73 -10.61 20.42
N LYS A 120 2.55 -10.69 21.06
CA LYS A 120 1.92 -11.96 21.47
C LYS A 120 1.67 -12.91 20.31
N ALA A 121 1.39 -12.37 19.12
CA ALA A 121 1.18 -13.17 17.92
C ALA A 121 2.47 -13.59 17.20
N GLY A 122 3.65 -13.15 17.68
CA GLY A 122 4.94 -13.41 17.03
C GLY A 122 5.07 -12.71 15.68
N CYS A 123 4.43 -11.55 15.50
CA CYS A 123 4.55 -10.77 14.27
C CYS A 123 5.89 -10.07 14.21
N LYS A 124 6.54 -10.10 13.05
CA LYS A 124 7.78 -9.36 12.80
C LYS A 124 7.51 -7.89 12.47
N SER A 125 6.31 -7.60 11.96
CA SER A 125 5.93 -6.25 11.57
C SER A 125 4.46 -5.94 11.86
N ILE A 126 4.13 -4.65 11.78
CA ILE A 126 2.77 -4.14 11.73
C ILE A 126 2.51 -3.58 10.33
N SER A 127 1.42 -4.02 9.72
CA SER A 127 0.97 -3.59 8.39
C SER A 127 -0.24 -2.68 8.50
N TYR A 128 -0.11 -1.44 8.05
CA TYR A 128 -1.21 -0.48 7.99
C TYR A 128 -1.82 -0.54 6.58
N THR A 129 -3.02 -1.10 6.45
CA THR A 129 -3.52 -1.68 5.18
C THR A 129 -5.05 -1.59 5.03
N TYR A 130 -5.63 -2.38 4.11
CA TYR A 130 -7.04 -2.53 3.71
C TYR A 130 -7.75 -1.30 3.18
N THR A 131 -7.60 -0.16 3.82
CA THR A 131 -8.17 1.12 3.41
C THR A 131 -7.09 2.04 2.87
N GLU A 132 -6.63 3.01 3.66
CA GLU A 132 -5.51 3.87 3.32
C GLU A 132 -4.82 4.35 4.61
N PRO A 133 -3.58 3.92 4.93
CA PRO A 133 -2.89 4.32 6.15
C PRO A 133 -2.69 5.83 6.32
N THR A 134 -2.58 6.57 5.22
CA THR A 134 -2.47 8.03 5.24
C THR A 134 -3.65 8.67 5.99
N ILE A 135 -4.87 8.15 5.90
CA ILE A 135 -6.04 8.84 6.50
C ILE A 135 -6.16 8.64 8.01
N PHE A 136 -5.51 7.62 8.57
CA PHE A 136 -5.38 7.37 10.01
C PHE A 136 -3.96 7.58 10.51
N TYR A 137 -3.27 8.53 9.89
CA TYR A 137 -1.86 8.84 10.11
C TYR A 137 -1.44 8.96 11.57
N GLU A 138 -2.20 9.67 12.41
CA GLU A 138 -1.84 9.87 13.82
C GLU A 138 -1.78 8.53 14.56
N TYR A 139 -2.74 7.66 14.30
CA TYR A 139 -2.80 6.33 14.89
C TYR A 139 -1.66 5.44 14.37
N ALA A 140 -1.40 5.49 13.06
CA ALA A 140 -0.30 4.75 12.45
C ALA A 140 1.07 5.21 12.97
N LEU A 141 1.30 6.52 13.11
CA LEU A 141 2.55 7.09 13.60
C LEU A 141 2.83 6.69 15.05
N ASP A 142 1.84 6.82 15.94
CA ASP A 142 2.02 6.49 17.34
C ASP A 142 2.19 4.99 17.56
N THR A 143 1.47 4.15 16.80
CA THR A 143 1.71 2.70 16.80
C THR A 143 3.10 2.37 16.25
N ALA A 144 3.54 3.02 15.18
CA ALA A 144 4.84 2.75 14.56
C ALA A 144 6.02 3.08 15.47
N LYS A 145 5.93 4.19 16.23
CA LYS A 145 6.90 4.56 17.26
C LYS A 145 7.04 3.46 18.32
N LEU A 146 5.91 3.02 18.89
CA LEU A 146 5.90 1.98 19.92
C LEU A 146 6.39 0.62 19.37
N ALA A 147 6.05 0.30 18.12
CA ALA A 147 6.51 -0.92 17.46
C ALA A 147 8.04 -0.93 17.32
N LYS A 148 8.64 0.21 16.95
CA LYS A 148 10.10 0.36 16.86
C LYS A 148 10.79 0.16 18.20
N GLU A 149 10.22 0.68 19.30
CA GLU A 149 10.76 0.46 20.66
C GLU A 149 10.79 -1.04 21.03
N LYS A 150 9.93 -1.85 20.41
CA LYS A 150 9.88 -3.31 20.55
C LYS A 150 10.67 -4.08 19.50
N GLY A 151 11.44 -3.39 18.64
CA GLY A 151 12.22 -4.03 17.58
C GLY A 151 11.39 -4.60 16.43
N MET A 152 10.12 -4.21 16.32
CA MET A 152 9.27 -4.57 15.17
C MET A 152 9.46 -3.61 14.01
N TYR A 153 9.16 -4.10 12.81
CA TYR A 153 9.15 -3.29 11.60
C TYR A 153 7.75 -2.74 11.30
N ASN A 154 7.67 -1.67 10.52
CA ASN A 154 6.38 -1.12 10.06
C ASN A 154 6.33 -1.07 8.55
N ASN A 155 5.16 -1.39 7.99
CA ASN A 155 4.93 -1.23 6.56
C ASN A 155 3.54 -0.69 6.22
N PHE A 156 3.47 0.04 5.11
CA PHE A 156 2.22 0.57 4.56
C PHE A 156 1.79 -0.24 3.34
N VAL A 157 0.48 -0.51 3.22
CA VAL A 157 -0.14 -0.89 1.95
C VAL A 157 -1.04 0.28 1.57
N THR A 158 -0.63 1.07 0.59
CA THR A 158 -1.14 2.41 0.36
C THR A 158 -1.41 2.68 -1.11
N ASN A 159 -2.34 3.59 -1.39
CA ASN A 159 -2.54 4.15 -2.72
C ASN A 159 -1.48 5.20 -3.13
N GLY A 160 -0.53 5.52 -2.24
CA GLY A 160 0.60 6.37 -2.58
C GLY A 160 0.24 7.83 -2.77
N TYR A 161 -0.67 8.38 -1.97
CA TYR A 161 -1.13 9.77 -2.13
C TYR A 161 -0.86 10.68 -0.92
N ILE A 162 -0.03 10.23 0.02
CA ILE A 162 0.50 11.03 1.13
C ILE A 162 1.35 12.19 0.60
N GLU A 163 1.28 13.33 1.28
CA GLU A 163 2.12 14.50 0.97
C GLU A 163 3.55 14.32 1.50
N GLU A 164 4.50 15.05 0.93
CA GLU A 164 5.93 14.91 1.22
C GLU A 164 6.28 15.11 2.70
N GLU A 165 5.78 16.17 3.34
CA GLU A 165 6.11 16.48 4.74
C GLU A 165 5.58 15.43 5.76
N PRO A 166 4.32 14.97 5.66
CA PRO A 166 3.86 13.81 6.43
C PRO A 166 4.72 12.56 6.18
N LEU A 167 5.09 12.28 4.93
CA LEU A 167 5.90 11.11 4.61
C LEU A 167 7.32 11.19 5.22
N LYS A 168 7.97 12.36 5.14
CA LYS A 168 9.25 12.63 5.82
C LYS A 168 9.16 12.44 7.32
N THR A 169 8.04 12.85 7.93
CA THR A 169 7.84 12.73 9.37
C THR A 169 7.75 11.26 9.80
N ILE A 170 6.99 10.42 9.09
CA ILE A 170 6.84 9.00 9.44
C ILE A 170 8.00 8.12 8.98
N ARG A 171 8.82 8.56 8.01
CA ARG A 171 9.98 7.83 7.47
C ARG A 171 10.85 7.19 8.56
N HIS A 172 11.09 7.87 9.68
CA HIS A 172 11.93 7.33 10.76
C HIS A 172 11.39 6.03 11.39
N TYR A 173 10.09 5.77 11.20
CA TYR A 173 9.39 4.63 11.77
C TYR A 173 8.85 3.66 10.72
N LEU A 174 8.88 4.02 9.43
CA LEU A 174 8.32 3.25 8.32
C LEU A 174 9.43 2.57 7.49
N ASP A 175 9.42 1.25 7.43
CA ASP A 175 10.50 0.45 6.85
C ASP A 175 10.21 -0.05 5.44
N GLY A 176 8.94 -0.32 5.14
CA GLY A 176 8.51 -0.82 3.84
C GLY A 176 7.16 -0.23 3.40
N ALA A 177 6.89 -0.24 2.10
CA ALA A 177 5.57 0.05 1.57
C ALA A 177 5.28 -0.78 0.32
N ASN A 178 4.09 -1.36 0.26
CA ASN A 178 3.49 -1.75 -1.01
C ASN A 178 2.62 -0.58 -1.50
N ILE A 179 2.93 -0.06 -2.68
CA ILE A 179 2.26 1.13 -3.22
C ILE A 179 1.48 0.75 -4.48
N ASP A 180 0.18 1.05 -4.50
CA ASP A 180 -0.67 0.79 -5.65
C ASP A 180 -0.44 1.82 -6.77
N LEU A 181 0.40 1.47 -7.74
CA LEU A 181 0.42 2.13 -9.05
C LEU A 181 -0.68 1.49 -9.91
N LYS A 182 -1.90 1.99 -9.75
CA LYS A 182 -3.12 1.36 -10.29
C LYS A 182 -3.19 1.43 -11.82
N SER A 183 -2.47 2.37 -12.44
CA SER A 183 -2.45 2.59 -13.89
C SER A 183 -1.31 3.57 -14.23
N PHE A 184 -0.88 3.66 -15.48
CA PHE A 184 -0.09 4.77 -16.02
C PHE A 184 -0.94 5.70 -16.91
N ASN A 185 -2.27 5.67 -16.73
CA ASN A 185 -3.24 6.46 -17.47
C ASN A 185 -3.93 7.51 -16.57
N ARG A 186 -3.83 8.79 -16.94
CA ARG A 186 -4.43 9.91 -16.20
C ARG A 186 -5.96 9.84 -16.14
N ASP A 187 -6.59 9.40 -17.22
CA ASP A 187 -8.06 9.26 -17.29
C ASP A 187 -8.56 8.14 -16.39
N PHE A 188 -7.81 7.03 -16.27
CA PHE A 188 -8.13 5.99 -15.30
C PHE A 188 -8.13 6.55 -13.87
N TYR A 189 -7.10 7.30 -13.50
CA TYR A 189 -7.03 7.91 -12.17
C TYR A 189 -8.19 8.86 -11.90
N ARG A 190 -8.53 9.74 -12.85
CA ARG A 190 -9.64 10.69 -12.70
C ARG A 190 -11.00 10.01 -12.62
N LYS A 191 -11.29 9.11 -13.58
CA LYS A 191 -12.63 8.52 -13.77
C LYS A 191 -12.89 7.31 -12.87
N VAL A 192 -11.85 6.53 -12.56
CA VAL A 192 -11.97 5.27 -11.80
C VAL A 192 -11.53 5.45 -10.35
N CYS A 193 -10.47 6.21 -10.08
CA CYS A 193 -9.91 6.36 -8.71
C CYS A 193 -10.34 7.65 -8.00
N GLY A 194 -10.70 8.70 -8.74
CA GLY A 194 -11.00 10.02 -8.17
C GLY A 194 -9.76 10.77 -7.68
N ALA A 195 -8.61 10.54 -8.32
CA ALA A 195 -7.32 11.14 -7.97
C ALA A 195 -6.51 11.50 -9.24
N GLU A 196 -5.32 12.07 -9.09
CA GLU A 196 -4.41 12.39 -10.19
C GLU A 196 -3.20 11.45 -10.20
N LEU A 197 -2.86 10.89 -11.36
CA LEU A 197 -1.72 9.98 -11.53
C LEU A 197 -0.40 10.60 -11.06
N GLN A 198 -0.18 11.89 -11.39
CA GLN A 198 1.09 12.55 -11.09
C GLN A 198 1.39 12.57 -9.59
N GLY A 199 0.37 12.75 -8.74
CA GLY A 199 0.56 12.71 -7.30
C GLY A 199 1.06 11.35 -6.80
N VAL A 200 0.62 10.25 -7.41
CA VAL A 200 1.11 8.91 -7.09
C VAL A 200 2.56 8.72 -7.56
N ILE A 201 2.87 9.14 -8.78
CA ILE A 201 4.25 9.08 -9.32
C ILE A 201 5.22 9.85 -8.41
N ASP A 202 4.86 11.07 -8.05
CA ASP A 202 5.70 11.94 -7.21
C ASP A 202 5.90 11.32 -5.82
N THR A 203 4.84 10.81 -5.20
CA THR A 203 4.93 10.14 -3.89
C THR A 203 5.77 8.87 -3.95
N ILE A 204 5.63 8.02 -4.97
CA ILE A 204 6.48 6.82 -5.12
C ILE A 204 7.96 7.20 -5.20
N LYS A 205 8.30 8.25 -5.97
CA LYS A 205 9.67 8.79 -6.03
C LYS A 205 10.14 9.29 -4.66
N THR A 206 9.28 9.97 -3.91
CA THR A 206 9.59 10.41 -2.54
C THR A 206 9.86 9.22 -1.60
N TYR A 207 9.04 8.17 -1.64
CA TYR A 207 9.28 6.94 -0.86
C TYR A 207 10.68 6.36 -1.15
N LYS A 208 11.03 6.23 -2.44
CA LYS A 208 12.35 5.72 -2.87
C LYS A 208 13.48 6.64 -2.42
N ALA A 209 13.35 7.95 -2.61
CA ALA A 209 14.36 8.94 -2.20
C ALA A 209 14.56 8.97 -0.67
N LEU A 210 13.51 8.68 0.09
CA LEU A 210 13.57 8.50 1.54
C LEU A 210 14.09 7.10 1.93
N GLY A 211 14.54 6.24 1.02
CA GLY A 211 15.13 4.94 1.36
C GLY A 211 14.18 3.98 2.08
N ILE A 212 12.87 4.18 1.94
CA ILE A 212 11.86 3.19 2.39
C ILE A 212 11.84 2.08 1.34
N TRP A 213 11.85 0.81 1.76
CA TRP A 213 11.73 -0.29 0.81
C TRP A 213 10.36 -0.23 0.13
N ILE A 214 10.31 -0.32 -1.20
CA ILE A 214 9.04 -0.28 -1.93
C ILE A 214 8.89 -1.46 -2.87
N GLU A 215 7.66 -1.95 -2.94
CA GLU A 215 7.16 -2.85 -3.98
C GLU A 215 5.90 -2.20 -4.58
N LEU A 216 5.72 -2.28 -5.89
CA LEU A 216 4.55 -1.70 -6.54
C LEU A 216 3.51 -2.77 -6.86
N THR A 217 2.24 -2.43 -6.73
CA THR A 217 1.13 -3.29 -7.16
C THR A 217 0.25 -2.61 -8.19
N THR A 218 -0.13 -3.35 -9.22
CA THR A 218 -1.14 -2.96 -10.20
C THR A 218 -2.23 -4.03 -10.23
N LEU A 219 -3.44 -3.67 -9.78
CA LEU A 219 -4.63 -4.50 -9.98
C LEU A 219 -5.08 -4.36 -11.44
N VAL A 220 -4.93 -5.43 -12.23
CA VAL A 220 -5.21 -5.41 -13.66
C VAL A 220 -6.70 -5.63 -13.87
N ILE A 221 -7.40 -4.68 -14.49
CA ILE A 221 -8.84 -4.66 -14.75
C ILE A 221 -9.07 -4.71 -16.27
N PRO A 222 -9.70 -5.78 -16.78
CA PRO A 222 -9.91 -5.94 -18.21
C PRO A 222 -10.69 -4.77 -18.84
N GLY A 223 -10.17 -4.23 -19.95
CA GLY A 223 -10.75 -3.09 -20.66
C GLY A 223 -10.45 -1.72 -20.05
N HIS A 224 -9.66 -1.65 -18.97
CA HIS A 224 -9.35 -0.39 -18.29
C HIS A 224 -7.84 -0.08 -18.20
N ASN A 225 -7.02 -1.05 -17.79
CA ASN A 225 -5.58 -0.89 -17.59
C ASN A 225 -4.82 -2.20 -17.90
N ASP A 226 -5.27 -2.93 -18.92
CA ASP A 226 -4.76 -4.26 -19.28
C ASP A 226 -4.11 -4.35 -20.67
N SER A 227 -3.72 -3.20 -21.26
CA SER A 227 -3.02 -3.18 -22.54
C SER A 227 -1.51 -3.38 -22.37
N ASP A 228 -0.86 -3.92 -23.40
CA ASP A 228 0.59 -4.10 -23.41
C ASP A 228 1.35 -2.76 -23.27
N ASP A 229 0.82 -1.67 -23.84
CA ASP A 229 1.41 -0.33 -23.72
C ASP A 229 1.31 0.20 -22.29
N GLU A 230 0.21 -0.08 -21.59
CA GLU A 230 0.03 0.25 -20.18
C GLU A 230 1.08 -0.48 -19.33
N PHE A 231 1.24 -1.80 -19.53
CA PHE A 231 2.24 -2.59 -18.82
C PHE A 231 3.67 -2.13 -19.10
N ARG A 232 3.97 -1.80 -20.36
CA ARG A 232 5.28 -1.28 -20.75
C ARG A 232 5.56 0.07 -20.09
N ALA A 233 4.59 0.97 -20.04
CA ALA A 233 4.75 2.28 -19.42
C ALA A 233 5.05 2.16 -17.91
N ILE A 234 4.33 1.27 -17.21
CA ILE A 234 4.59 0.97 -15.79
C ILE A 234 6.00 0.39 -15.60
N ALA A 235 6.37 -0.62 -16.39
CA ALA A 235 7.68 -1.26 -16.27
C ALA A 235 8.84 -0.29 -16.56
N GLN A 236 8.68 0.58 -17.57
CA GLN A 236 9.67 1.61 -17.90
C GLN A 236 9.80 2.66 -16.80
N PHE A 237 8.69 3.09 -16.20
CA PHE A 237 8.73 3.97 -15.04
C PHE A 237 9.49 3.33 -13.87
N ILE A 238 9.21 2.07 -13.53
CA ILE A 238 9.91 1.37 -12.45
C ILE A 238 11.41 1.31 -12.75
N LYS A 239 11.78 0.86 -13.95
CA LYS A 239 13.19 0.75 -14.36
C LYS A 239 13.92 2.09 -14.31
N ASN A 240 13.34 3.14 -14.87
CA ASN A 240 14.03 4.40 -15.10
C ASN A 240 14.06 5.30 -13.85
N ASP A 241 13.02 5.24 -13.02
CA ASP A 241 12.85 6.16 -11.89
C ASP A 241 13.07 5.49 -10.53
N LEU A 242 12.87 4.17 -10.42
CA LEU A 242 12.93 3.44 -9.14
C LEU A 242 14.05 2.39 -9.08
N GLY A 243 14.53 1.93 -10.24
CA GLY A 243 15.56 0.90 -10.37
C GLY A 243 14.97 -0.48 -10.68
N VAL A 244 15.74 -1.28 -11.44
CA VAL A 244 15.33 -2.62 -11.89
C VAL A 244 15.13 -3.62 -10.75
N GLU A 245 15.62 -3.30 -9.56
CA GLU A 245 15.47 -4.08 -8.34
C GLU A 245 14.12 -3.88 -7.64
N THR A 246 13.35 -2.85 -7.98
CA THR A 246 12.03 -2.61 -7.38
C THR A 246 11.01 -3.64 -7.88
N PRO A 247 10.46 -4.50 -7.00
CA PRO A 247 9.49 -5.50 -7.41
C PRO A 247 8.17 -4.91 -7.90
N TRP A 248 7.60 -5.55 -8.91
CA TRP A 248 6.27 -5.22 -9.42
C TRP A 248 5.31 -6.41 -9.33
N HIS A 249 4.14 -6.20 -8.74
CA HIS A 249 3.07 -7.18 -8.60
C HIS A 249 1.92 -6.83 -9.52
N VAL A 250 1.54 -7.75 -10.41
CA VAL A 250 0.35 -7.64 -11.25
C VAL A 250 -0.73 -8.58 -10.70
N SER A 251 -1.82 -8.03 -10.19
CA SER A 251 -2.84 -8.79 -9.46
C SER A 251 -4.13 -8.93 -10.24
N ALA A 252 -4.76 -10.10 -10.15
CA ALA A 252 -6.07 -10.34 -10.76
C ALA A 252 -7.19 -9.54 -10.08
N PHE A 253 -8.00 -8.87 -10.88
CA PHE A 253 -9.27 -8.25 -10.49
C PHE A 253 -10.42 -9.26 -10.48
N PHE A 254 -11.39 -9.00 -9.61
CA PHE A 254 -12.73 -9.54 -9.70
C PHE A 254 -13.77 -8.42 -9.50
N PRO A 255 -14.95 -8.50 -10.13
CA PRO A 255 -16.02 -7.51 -10.02
C PRO A 255 -16.30 -7.10 -8.57
N ALA A 256 -16.21 -5.81 -8.26
CA ALA A 256 -16.41 -5.29 -6.92
C ALA A 256 -16.96 -3.85 -6.92
N TYR A 257 -17.70 -3.51 -5.87
CA TYR A 257 -18.26 -2.18 -5.61
C TYR A 257 -19.08 -1.62 -6.79
N LYS A 258 -18.55 -0.64 -7.53
CA LYS A 258 -19.23 0.09 -8.62
C LYS A 258 -18.73 -0.31 -10.00
N LEU A 259 -17.84 -1.29 -10.08
CA LEU A 259 -17.29 -1.82 -11.32
C LEU A 259 -17.64 -3.32 -11.41
N LEU A 260 -18.93 -3.59 -11.64
CA LEU A 260 -19.49 -4.94 -11.67
C LEU A 260 -19.60 -5.51 -13.09
N ASP A 261 -19.40 -4.66 -14.09
CA ASP A 261 -19.53 -4.92 -15.52
C ASP A 261 -18.21 -5.39 -16.17
N ALA A 262 -17.06 -5.07 -15.58
CA ALA A 262 -15.77 -5.59 -16.02
C ALA A 262 -15.59 -7.07 -15.61
N PRO A 263 -15.09 -7.96 -16.49
CA PRO A 263 -14.91 -9.38 -16.15
C PRO A 263 -13.73 -9.58 -15.18
N ARG A 264 -13.63 -10.79 -14.61
CA ARG A 264 -12.42 -11.21 -13.88
C ARG A 264 -11.22 -11.21 -14.81
N THR A 265 -10.05 -10.86 -14.28
CA THR A 265 -8.80 -10.84 -15.06
C THR A 265 -8.40 -12.26 -15.45
N PRO A 266 -8.22 -12.54 -16.75
CA PRO A 266 -7.68 -13.82 -17.18
C PRO A 266 -6.21 -13.98 -16.76
N GLU A 267 -5.80 -15.19 -16.37
CA GLU A 267 -4.40 -15.48 -16.00
C GLU A 267 -3.42 -15.12 -17.12
N LYS A 268 -3.80 -15.35 -18.38
CA LYS A 268 -2.99 -14.98 -19.56
C LYS A 268 -2.64 -13.49 -19.61
N THR A 269 -3.50 -12.62 -19.07
CA THR A 269 -3.25 -11.17 -19.04
C THR A 269 -2.16 -10.83 -18.03
N LEU A 270 -2.17 -11.47 -16.86
CA LEU A 270 -1.11 -11.31 -15.86
C LEU A 270 0.22 -11.86 -16.37
N LYS A 271 0.19 -13.02 -17.03
CA LYS A 271 1.37 -13.60 -17.68
C LYS A 271 1.96 -12.66 -18.72
N SER A 272 1.13 -12.03 -19.56
CA SER A 272 1.60 -11.01 -20.52
C SER A 272 2.29 -9.84 -19.83
N ALA A 273 1.66 -9.28 -18.78
CA ALA A 273 2.23 -8.17 -18.02
C ALA A 273 3.57 -8.54 -17.37
N ARG A 274 3.68 -9.77 -16.84
CA ARG A 274 4.93 -10.31 -16.30
C ARG A 274 6.02 -10.41 -17.37
N GLU A 275 5.71 -11.02 -18.51
CA GLU A 275 6.63 -11.19 -19.62
C GLU A 275 7.13 -9.83 -20.13
N ILE A 276 6.25 -8.84 -20.28
CA ILE A 276 6.59 -7.47 -20.66
C ILE A 276 7.50 -6.82 -19.62
N GLY A 277 7.15 -6.89 -18.33
CA GLY A 277 7.97 -6.28 -17.28
C GLY A 277 9.38 -6.86 -17.20
N LEU A 278 9.51 -8.18 -17.34
CA LEU A 278 10.81 -8.85 -17.42
C LEU A 278 11.59 -8.47 -18.70
N ALA A 279 10.91 -8.37 -19.85
CA ALA A 279 11.52 -7.98 -21.12
C ALA A 279 12.02 -6.52 -21.12
N GLU A 280 11.34 -5.62 -20.42
CA GLU A 280 11.81 -4.24 -20.21
C GLU A 280 13.04 -4.17 -19.28
N GLY A 281 13.32 -5.24 -18.53
CA GLY A 281 14.53 -5.43 -17.74
C GLY A 281 14.34 -5.39 -16.22
N LEU A 282 13.09 -5.47 -15.72
CA LEU A 282 12.84 -5.63 -14.29
C LEU A 282 13.35 -6.99 -13.81
N ARG A 283 13.93 -7.04 -12.61
CA ARG A 283 14.41 -8.29 -12.02
C ARG A 283 13.28 -9.15 -11.49
N TYR A 284 12.25 -8.50 -10.93
CA TYR A 284 11.17 -9.16 -10.21
C TYR A 284 9.82 -8.62 -10.66
N VAL A 285 9.05 -9.48 -11.32
CA VAL A 285 7.64 -9.25 -11.61
C VAL A 285 6.88 -10.45 -11.09
N TYR A 286 5.75 -10.23 -10.41
CA TYR A 286 4.98 -11.27 -9.73
C TYR A 286 3.52 -11.26 -10.17
N GLU A 287 2.93 -12.44 -10.29
CA GLU A 287 1.51 -12.60 -10.56
C GLU A 287 0.78 -12.81 -9.23
N GLY A 288 -0.21 -11.95 -8.95
CA GLY A 288 -0.95 -11.93 -7.69
C GLY A 288 -2.40 -12.39 -7.86
N ASN A 289 -3.00 -12.90 -6.78
CA ASN A 289 -4.36 -13.45 -6.74
C ASN A 289 -4.60 -14.68 -7.65
N VAL A 290 -3.53 -15.35 -8.10
CA VAL A 290 -3.57 -16.59 -8.88
C VAL A 290 -2.53 -17.57 -8.30
N PRO A 291 -2.88 -18.35 -7.25
CA PRO A 291 -1.93 -19.27 -6.62
C PRO A 291 -1.34 -20.27 -7.61
N GLY A 292 -0.03 -20.50 -7.53
CA GLY A 292 0.73 -21.41 -8.39
C GLY A 292 1.30 -20.77 -9.65
N ALA A 293 0.98 -19.50 -9.97
CA ALA A 293 1.49 -18.79 -11.13
C ALA A 293 2.35 -17.60 -10.70
N GLY A 294 3.57 -17.48 -11.24
CA GLY A 294 4.37 -16.26 -11.15
C GLY A 294 4.75 -15.74 -9.74
N GLU A 295 4.67 -16.54 -8.69
CA GLU A 295 4.89 -16.08 -7.30
C GLU A 295 6.28 -16.41 -6.72
N ASN A 296 7.07 -17.20 -7.46
CA ASN A 296 8.43 -17.60 -7.07
C ASN A 296 9.44 -16.48 -7.33
N THR A 297 10.36 -16.28 -6.39
CA THR A 297 11.51 -15.39 -6.58
C THR A 297 12.65 -16.18 -7.22
N SER A 298 13.12 -15.71 -8.37
CA SER A 298 14.31 -16.25 -9.05
C SER A 298 15.50 -15.31 -8.85
N CYS A 299 16.71 -15.88 -8.72
CA CYS A 299 17.92 -15.09 -8.65
C CYS A 299 18.14 -14.36 -9.98
N TRP A 300 18.22 -13.03 -9.94
CA TRP A 300 18.42 -12.20 -11.12
C TRP A 300 19.73 -12.48 -11.87
N CYS A 301 20.72 -13.06 -11.20
CA CYS A 301 22.03 -13.38 -11.78
C CYS A 301 22.05 -14.77 -12.44
N CYS A 302 21.69 -15.83 -11.70
CA CYS A 302 21.82 -17.22 -12.19
C CYS A 302 20.49 -17.88 -12.62
N GLY A 303 19.36 -17.19 -12.47
CA GLY A 303 18.03 -17.67 -12.88
C GLY A 303 17.42 -18.77 -12.01
N LYS A 304 18.16 -19.33 -11.05
CA LYS A 304 17.63 -20.37 -10.14
C LYS A 304 16.58 -19.78 -9.20
N THR A 305 15.51 -20.54 -8.94
CA THR A 305 14.53 -20.21 -7.91
C THR A 305 15.20 -20.17 -6.54
N VAL A 306 15.09 -19.04 -5.86
CA VAL A 306 15.64 -18.84 -4.50
C VAL A 306 14.56 -18.74 -3.43
N VAL A 307 13.33 -18.39 -3.79
CA VAL A 307 12.18 -18.53 -2.90
C VAL A 307 11.04 -19.16 -3.68
N LYS A 308 10.57 -20.31 -3.20
CA LYS A 308 9.44 -21.02 -3.80
C LYS A 308 8.19 -20.80 -2.95
N ARG A 309 7.12 -20.35 -3.59
CA ARG A 309 5.83 -20.05 -2.98
C ARG A 309 4.72 -20.90 -3.60
N TYR A 310 3.71 -21.16 -2.79
CA TYR A 310 2.38 -21.55 -3.24
C TYR A 310 1.35 -20.68 -2.52
N GLY A 311 0.79 -19.69 -3.22
CA GLY A 311 0.07 -18.58 -2.61
C GLY A 311 0.96 -17.83 -1.60
N TYR A 312 0.48 -17.70 -0.36
CA TYR A 312 1.18 -16.97 0.70
C TYR A 312 2.11 -17.84 1.56
N THR A 313 2.40 -19.07 1.15
CA THR A 313 3.27 -19.99 1.89
C THR A 313 4.57 -20.22 1.14
N ILE A 314 5.70 -20.08 1.84
CA ILE A 314 7.02 -20.43 1.32
C ILE A 314 7.29 -21.91 1.59
N SER A 315 7.59 -22.68 0.55
CA SER A 315 7.99 -24.08 0.65
C SER A 315 9.50 -24.31 0.61
N GLU A 316 10.24 -23.41 -0.04
CA GLU A 316 11.70 -23.49 -0.16
C GLU A 316 12.32 -22.08 -0.05
N TYR A 317 13.42 -21.96 0.69
CA TYR A 317 14.15 -20.71 0.91
C TYR A 317 15.66 -20.95 0.75
N SER A 318 16.23 -20.43 -0.34
CA SER A 318 17.62 -20.61 -0.76
C SER A 318 18.36 -19.28 -0.84
N ILE A 319 18.11 -18.42 0.15
CA ILE A 319 18.84 -17.18 0.40
C ILE A 319 19.47 -17.29 1.79
N LYS A 320 20.73 -16.89 1.91
CA LYS A 320 21.45 -16.83 3.17
C LYS A 320 22.17 -15.49 3.26
N ASP A 321 21.95 -14.76 4.35
CA ASP A 321 22.57 -13.46 4.61
C ASP A 321 22.38 -12.47 3.43
N GLY A 322 21.17 -12.43 2.86
CA GLY A 322 20.83 -11.61 1.69
C GLY A 322 21.39 -12.09 0.34
N ALA A 323 22.05 -13.26 0.26
CA ALA A 323 22.68 -13.75 -0.96
C ALA A 323 22.11 -15.10 -1.44
N CYS A 324 22.05 -15.26 -2.76
CA CYS A 324 21.70 -16.51 -3.42
C CYS A 324 22.68 -17.62 -3.05
N THR A 325 22.19 -18.74 -2.51
CA THR A 325 23.06 -19.86 -2.10
C THR A 325 23.75 -20.57 -3.27
N PHE A 326 23.32 -20.31 -4.52
CA PHE A 326 23.86 -20.96 -5.70
C PHE A 326 24.95 -20.18 -6.44
N CYS A 327 24.95 -18.84 -6.35
CA CYS A 327 25.89 -17.99 -7.10
C CYS A 327 26.40 -16.78 -6.30
N ASN A 328 25.98 -16.64 -5.04
CA ASN A 328 26.38 -15.57 -4.12
C ASN A 328 26.00 -14.14 -4.54
N ALA A 329 25.17 -13.97 -5.58
CA ALA A 329 24.60 -12.67 -5.92
C ALA A 329 23.67 -12.19 -4.79
N ALA A 330 23.80 -10.92 -4.41
CA ALA A 330 22.88 -10.28 -3.48
C ALA A 330 21.47 -10.28 -4.08
N ILE A 331 20.48 -10.69 -3.29
CA ILE A 331 19.06 -10.61 -3.63
C ILE A 331 18.50 -9.35 -2.99
N ASP A 332 17.90 -8.50 -3.81
CA ASP A 332 17.39 -7.22 -3.37
C ASP A 332 16.22 -7.40 -2.39
N GLY A 333 16.16 -6.62 -1.32
CA GLY A 333 15.10 -6.69 -0.32
C GLY A 333 15.58 -6.39 1.08
N VAL A 334 14.65 -6.43 2.04
CA VAL A 334 14.90 -6.25 3.47
C VAL A 334 14.69 -7.59 4.17
N GLY A 335 15.68 -8.06 4.91
CA GLY A 335 15.58 -9.34 5.61
C GLY A 335 15.52 -10.56 4.69
N MET A 336 16.23 -10.49 3.57
CA MET A 336 16.41 -11.58 2.60
C MET A 336 17.42 -12.62 3.09
#